data_AF-A0A2I1K7C5-F1
#
_entry.id   AF-A0A2I1K7C5-F1
#
_cell.length_a   1.000
_cell.length_b   1.000
_cell.length_c   1.000
_cell.angle_alpha   90.00
_cell.angle_beta   90.00
_cell.angle_gamma   90.00
#
_symmetry.space_group_name_H-M   'P 1'
#
loop_
_entity.id
_entity.type
_entity.pdbx_description
1 polymer ?
#
loop_
_entity_poly.entity_id
_entity_poly.type
_entity_poly.pdbx_seq_one_letter_code
_entity_poly.pdbx_strand_id
1 'polypeptide(L)'
;MLILSHLLASIYIDKEWIYNQRLFLDIHAIQVVPPSNINRDDTGSPKTALYGGVRRARVSSQSWKHAMRRYFNENGSKENVGVRTLDIVEYVAQSILSLNNHLTKEEALNMADDVLNKAGIKTELPKKTDKETAVKRAKALTFLGSKQAQALAKSALDGVNDKKVLQDILTDNPAIDIALFGRMVADDASLNEDASCQVAHAISTHAVQTEFDYFTAIDDLSPEEKAEAKMLGTIEYNSSTLYRYANIALHEFVKQLDDQSATIEAVKLFIKAFVLSMPTGKMNTFANATLPQLVLISLRHDRPVNLVTAFEQPVRTDGHNGYAKSSCQKLFDEGQKIAKFTEKADFTAFVAMEEMDQVNTFGQEEVNLQSLLDELGLQLNERLAHD
;
A
#
# COMPACT_ATOMS: atom_id res chain seq x y z
N MET A 1 14.81 14.40 46.73
CA MET A 1 15.34 14.63 45.36
C MET A 1 15.87 13.34 44.69
N LEU A 2 16.38 12.34 45.45
CA LEU A 2 16.84 11.05 44.90
C LEU A 2 15.73 10.02 44.52
N ILE A 3 14.52 10.15 45.05
CA ILE A 3 13.41 9.22 44.75
C ILE A 3 12.74 9.53 43.41
N LEU A 4 12.71 10.82 43.01
CA LEU A 4 12.17 11.20 41.70
C LEU A 4 13.06 10.75 40.53
N SER A 5 14.39 10.68 40.71
CA SER A 5 15.29 10.26 39.63
C SER A 5 15.25 8.76 39.35
N HIS A 6 14.99 7.93 40.38
CA HIS A 6 14.77 6.49 40.19
C HIS A 6 13.42 6.17 39.56
N LEU A 7 12.35 6.90 39.92
CA LEU A 7 11.05 6.74 39.25
C LEU A 7 11.09 7.18 37.79
N LEU A 8 11.73 8.32 37.51
CA LEU A 8 11.92 8.78 36.13
C LEU A 8 12.79 7.83 35.32
N ALA A 9 13.86 7.27 35.90
CA ALA A 9 14.70 6.28 35.23
C ALA A 9 13.96 4.95 34.99
N SER A 10 13.14 4.47 35.94
CA SER A 10 12.32 3.25 35.75
C SER A 10 11.28 3.43 34.66
N ILE A 11 10.57 4.57 34.65
CA ILE A 11 9.57 4.89 33.60
C ILE A 11 10.25 5.07 32.23
N TYR A 12 11.45 5.63 32.17
CA TYR A 12 12.20 5.77 30.92
C TYR A 12 12.73 4.42 30.39
N ILE A 13 13.18 3.54 31.29
CA ILE A 13 13.62 2.17 30.97
C ILE A 13 12.44 1.31 30.51
N ASP A 14 11.27 1.43 31.15
CA ASP A 14 10.05 0.71 30.74
C ASP A 14 9.55 1.18 29.36
N LYS A 15 9.62 2.48 29.05
CA LYS A 15 9.33 2.99 27.70
C LYS A 15 10.32 2.50 26.65
N GLU A 16 11.63 2.55 26.92
CA GLU A 16 12.65 2.00 25.99
C GLU A 16 12.53 0.48 25.80
N TRP A 17 12.08 -0.26 26.82
CA TRP A 17 11.91 -1.71 26.75
C TRP A 17 10.69 -2.12 25.91
N ILE A 18 9.56 -1.41 26.02
CA ILE A 18 8.37 -1.65 25.18
C ILE A 18 8.65 -1.28 23.72
N TYR A 19 9.38 -0.18 23.45
CA TYR A 19 9.81 0.18 22.09
C TYR A 19 10.87 -0.77 21.48
N ASN A 20 11.44 -1.69 22.28
CA ASN A 20 12.39 -2.71 21.85
C ASN A 20 11.73 -4.07 21.53
N GLN A 21 10.44 -4.26 21.81
CA GLN A 21 9.74 -5.45 21.39
C GLN A 21 9.27 -5.29 19.94
N ARG A 22 10.07 -5.85 19.03
CA ARG A 22 9.70 -5.93 17.61
C ARG A 22 8.39 -6.70 17.51
N LEU A 23 7.42 -6.14 16.79
CA LEU A 23 6.19 -6.80 16.41
C LEU A 23 5.98 -6.63 14.91
N PHE A 24 5.71 -7.74 14.23
CA PHE A 24 5.50 -7.83 12.80
C PHE A 24 4.14 -8.46 12.51
N LEU A 25 3.45 -7.92 11.52
CA LEU A 25 2.22 -8.48 10.97
C LEU A 25 2.48 -8.95 9.53
N ASP A 26 2.51 -10.26 9.32
CA ASP A 26 2.55 -10.88 8.00
C ASP A 26 1.13 -11.08 7.47
N ILE A 27 0.93 -10.75 6.19
CA ILE A 27 -0.37 -10.86 5.50
C ILE A 27 -0.13 -11.60 4.19
N HIS A 28 -0.81 -12.74 4.04
CA HIS A 28 -0.76 -13.61 2.88
C HIS A 28 -2.13 -13.68 2.23
N ALA A 29 -2.18 -13.73 0.90
CA ALA A 29 -3.42 -14.03 0.20
C ALA A 29 -3.21 -14.89 -1.03
N ILE A 30 -4.20 -15.72 -1.32
CA ILE A 30 -4.35 -16.47 -2.57
C ILE A 30 -5.54 -15.88 -3.30
N GLN A 31 -5.33 -15.39 -4.52
CA GLN A 31 -6.36 -14.72 -5.31
C GLN A 31 -6.36 -15.21 -6.76
N VAL A 32 -7.48 -15.78 -7.18
CA VAL A 32 -7.77 -16.18 -8.56
C VAL A 32 -8.19 -14.95 -9.34
N VAL A 33 -7.50 -14.74 -10.46
CA VAL A 33 -7.77 -13.67 -11.41
C VAL A 33 -8.14 -14.32 -12.76
N PRO A 34 -9.30 -13.98 -13.34
CA PRO A 34 -9.75 -14.52 -14.62
C PRO A 34 -8.86 -14.02 -15.77
N PRO A 35 -9.05 -14.53 -17.00
CA PRO A 35 -8.40 -14.00 -18.20
C PRO A 35 -8.41 -12.47 -18.22
N SER A 36 -7.24 -11.85 -18.06
CA SER A 36 -7.13 -10.40 -17.92
C SER A 36 -5.71 -9.88 -18.11
N ASN A 37 -5.58 -8.55 -18.16
CA ASN A 37 -4.30 -7.85 -18.25
C ASN A 37 -4.23 -6.71 -17.22
N ILE A 38 -4.18 -7.10 -15.95
CA ILE A 38 -4.32 -6.20 -14.78
C ILE A 38 -3.08 -5.33 -14.57
N ASN A 39 -1.92 -5.81 -15.05
CA ASN A 39 -0.65 -5.10 -14.98
C ASN A 39 0.26 -5.46 -16.15
N ARG A 40 0.56 -4.47 -16.99
CA ARG A 40 1.31 -4.62 -18.24
C ARG A 40 2.62 -3.84 -18.25
N ASP A 41 3.53 -4.25 -19.12
CA ASP A 41 4.74 -3.52 -19.47
C ASP A 41 4.46 -2.44 -20.54
N ASP A 42 5.53 -1.86 -21.08
CA ASP A 42 5.52 -0.83 -22.10
C ASP A 42 5.08 -1.34 -23.48
N THR A 43 5.20 -2.64 -23.76
CA THR A 43 4.66 -3.25 -24.99
C THR A 43 3.19 -3.61 -24.89
N GLY A 44 2.61 -3.49 -23.69
CA GLY A 44 1.21 -3.81 -23.42
C GLY A 44 0.99 -5.26 -22.98
N SER A 45 2.04 -6.06 -22.88
CA SER A 45 2.02 -7.46 -22.47
C SER A 45 1.85 -7.60 -20.95
N PRO A 46 1.09 -8.59 -20.45
CA PRO A 46 1.03 -8.88 -19.02
C PRO A 46 2.43 -9.12 -18.46
N LYS A 47 2.75 -8.48 -17.34
CA LYS A 47 4.06 -8.67 -16.70
C LYS A 47 4.21 -10.11 -16.23
N THR A 48 5.39 -10.67 -16.45
CA THR A 48 5.75 -12.03 -16.00
C THR A 48 7.05 -12.02 -15.18
N ALA A 49 7.36 -13.17 -14.57
CA ALA A 49 8.64 -13.46 -13.90
C ALA A 49 8.99 -14.95 -14.03
N LEU A 50 10.28 -15.28 -13.94
CA LEU A 50 10.72 -16.67 -13.82
C LEU A 50 10.82 -17.03 -12.32
N TYR A 51 10.13 -18.08 -11.89
CA TYR A 51 10.22 -18.59 -10.51
C TYR A 51 10.02 -20.10 -10.47
N GLY A 52 10.97 -20.82 -9.86
CA GLY A 52 10.99 -22.28 -9.84
C GLY A 52 11.11 -22.89 -11.23
N GLY A 53 11.90 -22.26 -12.10
CA GLY A 53 12.14 -22.72 -13.47
C GLY A 53 10.99 -22.53 -14.47
N VAL A 54 9.85 -21.93 -14.07
CA VAL A 54 8.71 -21.69 -14.97
C VAL A 54 8.27 -20.23 -15.00
N ARG A 55 7.64 -19.82 -16.10
CA ARG A 55 7.07 -18.48 -16.27
C ARG A 55 5.82 -18.32 -15.40
N ARG A 56 5.79 -17.25 -14.59
CA ARG A 56 4.68 -16.88 -13.70
C ARG A 56 4.07 -15.56 -14.15
N ALA A 57 2.76 -15.39 -13.96
CA ALA A 57 2.17 -14.06 -14.00
C ALA A 57 2.77 -13.25 -12.85
N ARG A 58 3.04 -11.97 -13.08
CA ARG A 58 3.55 -11.06 -12.06
C ARG A 58 2.74 -9.78 -12.06
N VAL A 59 2.23 -9.40 -10.90
CA VAL A 59 1.61 -8.10 -10.67
C VAL A 59 2.51 -7.30 -9.75
N SER A 60 2.87 -6.10 -10.22
CA SER A 60 3.90 -5.31 -9.57
C SER A 60 3.44 -4.73 -8.23
N SER A 61 4.35 -4.69 -7.24
CA SER A 61 4.02 -4.18 -5.90
C SER A 61 3.53 -2.74 -5.95
N GLN A 62 4.09 -1.91 -6.83
CA GLN A 62 3.61 -0.54 -7.05
C GLN A 62 2.17 -0.47 -7.57
N SER A 63 1.73 -1.45 -8.37
CA SER A 63 0.36 -1.50 -8.87
C SER A 63 -0.63 -1.80 -7.75
N TRP A 64 -0.27 -2.71 -6.85
CA TRP A 64 -1.05 -3.01 -5.64
C TRP A 64 -1.04 -1.86 -4.65
N LYS A 65 0.14 -1.29 -4.33
CA LYS A 65 0.26 -0.11 -3.47
C LYS A 65 -0.60 1.05 -4.00
N HIS A 66 -0.61 1.27 -5.32
CA HIS A 66 -1.48 2.30 -5.92
C HIS A 66 -2.97 2.02 -5.72
N ALA A 67 -3.41 0.78 -5.95
CA ALA A 67 -4.80 0.38 -5.71
C ALA A 67 -5.20 0.54 -4.23
N MET A 68 -4.32 0.13 -3.31
CA MET A 68 -4.53 0.27 -1.87
C MET A 68 -4.61 1.74 -1.43
N ARG A 69 -3.74 2.61 -1.96
CA ARG A 69 -3.79 4.05 -1.67
C ARG A 69 -5.09 4.69 -2.14
N ARG A 70 -5.62 4.29 -3.30
CA ARG A 70 -6.94 4.74 -3.74
C ARG A 70 -8.02 4.29 -2.75
N TYR A 71 -7.96 3.04 -2.31
CA TYR A 71 -8.89 2.52 -1.31
C TYR A 71 -8.83 3.31 0.01
N PHE A 72 -7.63 3.70 0.46
CA PHE A 72 -7.46 4.56 1.64
C PHE A 72 -8.15 5.92 1.46
N ASN A 73 -8.05 6.54 0.29
CA ASN A 73 -8.71 7.82 0.03
C ASN A 73 -10.24 7.72 0.03
N GLU A 74 -10.78 6.59 -0.42
CA GLU A 74 -12.22 6.36 -0.54
C GLU A 74 -12.86 5.91 0.78
N ASN A 75 -12.13 5.15 1.60
CA ASN A 75 -12.68 4.45 2.78
C ASN A 75 -12.02 4.86 4.10
N GLY A 76 -10.90 5.57 4.08
CA GLY A 76 -10.30 6.18 5.26
C GLY A 76 -10.89 7.54 5.57
N SER A 77 -10.60 8.09 6.75
CA SER A 77 -10.81 9.51 7.00
C SER A 77 -9.90 10.31 6.06
N LYS A 78 -10.44 11.35 5.40
CA LYS A 78 -9.70 12.18 4.43
C LYS A 78 -8.43 12.81 5.01
N GLU A 79 -8.35 12.92 6.33
CA GLU A 79 -7.20 13.46 7.04
C GLU A 79 -5.98 12.51 7.01
N ASN A 80 -6.18 11.23 6.71
CA ASN A 80 -5.19 10.19 6.95
C ASN A 80 -4.41 9.72 5.71
N VAL A 81 -4.63 10.30 4.53
CA VAL A 81 -3.92 9.92 3.29
C VAL A 81 -3.18 11.11 2.70
N GLY A 82 -1.93 10.89 2.29
CA GLY A 82 -1.08 11.92 1.71
C GLY A 82 -1.37 12.16 0.23
N VAL A 83 -1.11 13.38 -0.21
CA VAL A 83 -1.18 13.80 -1.61
C VAL A 83 0.20 13.74 -2.23
N ARG A 84 0.35 12.98 -3.32
CA ARG A 84 1.58 12.92 -4.11
C ARG A 84 1.40 13.74 -5.38
N THR A 85 2.08 14.88 -5.49
CA THR A 85 1.86 15.83 -6.59
C THR A 85 3.10 16.69 -6.89
N LEU A 86 3.15 17.26 -8.09
CA LEU A 86 4.04 18.37 -8.43
C LEU A 86 3.40 19.72 -8.04
N ASP A 87 2.07 19.79 -8.00
CA ASP A 87 1.28 20.98 -7.67
C ASP A 87 1.15 21.20 -6.16
N ILE A 88 2.24 20.95 -5.40
CA ILE A 88 2.20 20.99 -3.93
C ILE A 88 1.97 22.41 -3.40
N VAL A 89 2.40 23.42 -4.15
CA VAL A 89 2.16 24.84 -3.85
C VAL A 89 0.66 25.13 -3.85
N GLU A 90 -0.09 24.61 -4.82
CA GLU A 90 -1.54 24.80 -4.87
C GLU A 90 -2.24 24.06 -3.73
N TYR A 91 -1.75 22.87 -3.35
CA TYR A 91 -2.29 22.11 -2.23
C TYR A 91 -2.13 22.83 -0.88
N VAL A 92 -0.95 23.40 -0.61
CA VAL A 92 -0.72 24.20 0.60
C VAL A 92 -1.49 25.52 0.54
N ALA A 93 -1.54 26.19 -0.61
CA ALA A 93 -2.30 27.42 -0.78
C ALA A 93 -3.81 27.23 -0.54
N GLN A 94 -4.39 26.11 -0.98
CA GLN A 94 -5.78 25.76 -0.65
C GLN A 94 -5.99 25.59 0.86
N SER A 95 -5.01 25.02 1.57
CA SER A 95 -5.03 24.93 3.03
C SER A 95 -4.95 26.30 3.69
N ILE A 96 -4.13 27.22 3.17
CA ILE A 96 -4.05 28.62 3.63
C ILE A 96 -5.39 29.34 3.47
N LEU A 97 -6.00 29.25 2.28
CA LEU A 97 -7.31 29.88 2.00
C LEU A 97 -8.44 29.31 2.86
N SER A 98 -8.36 28.03 3.22
CA SER A 98 -9.32 27.39 4.12
C SER A 98 -9.19 27.90 5.56
N LEU A 99 -7.99 28.31 5.99
CA LEU A 99 -7.74 28.90 7.31
C LEU A 99 -8.01 30.41 7.34
N ASN A 100 -7.74 31.12 6.23
CA ASN A 100 -7.97 32.55 6.10
C ASN A 100 -8.56 32.87 4.71
N ASN A 101 -9.88 33.00 4.68
CA ASN A 101 -10.65 33.25 3.45
C ASN A 101 -10.59 34.71 2.95
N HIS A 102 -9.93 35.61 3.68
CA HIS A 102 -9.76 37.01 3.29
C HIS A 102 -8.58 37.22 2.32
N LEU A 103 -7.69 36.23 2.20
CA LEU A 103 -6.56 36.27 1.29
C LEU A 103 -6.99 35.99 -0.14
N THR A 104 -6.33 36.64 -1.09
CA THR A 104 -6.46 36.32 -2.51
C THR A 104 -5.74 35.01 -2.83
N LYS A 105 -6.13 34.35 -3.93
CA LYS A 105 -5.46 33.12 -4.40
C LYS A 105 -3.98 33.36 -4.68
N GLU A 106 -3.62 34.52 -5.20
CA GLU A 106 -2.24 34.87 -5.51
C GLU A 106 -1.38 35.04 -4.26
N GLU A 107 -1.90 35.72 -3.24
CA GLU A 107 -1.23 35.84 -1.93
C GLU A 107 -0.98 34.46 -1.30
N ALA A 108 -2.01 33.60 -1.28
CA ALA A 108 -1.89 32.25 -0.74
C ALA A 108 -0.87 31.39 -1.49
N LEU A 109 -0.80 31.51 -2.83
CA LEU A 109 0.20 30.81 -3.65
C LEU A 109 1.63 31.29 -3.35
N ASN A 110 1.82 32.60 -3.18
CA ASN A 110 3.13 33.17 -2.84
C ASN A 110 3.59 32.73 -1.43
N MET A 111 2.67 32.74 -0.46
CA MET A 111 2.95 32.26 0.90
C MET A 111 3.27 30.76 0.93
N ALA A 112 2.52 29.96 0.18
CA ALA A 112 2.77 28.52 0.04
C ALA A 112 4.13 28.23 -0.60
N ASP A 113 4.48 28.94 -1.67
CA ASP A 113 5.78 28.80 -2.34
C ASP A 113 6.95 29.14 -1.41
N ASP A 114 6.82 30.24 -0.67
CA ASP A 114 7.84 30.71 0.26
C ASP A 114 8.07 29.73 1.42
N VAL A 115 6.99 29.26 2.09
CA VAL A 115 7.10 28.31 3.20
C VAL A 115 7.68 26.96 2.75
N LEU A 116 7.32 26.49 1.56
CA LEU A 116 7.84 25.23 1.00
C LEU A 116 9.34 25.31 0.70
N ASN A 117 9.79 26.41 0.08
CA ASN A 117 11.22 26.60 -0.20
C ASN A 117 12.02 26.74 1.09
N LYS A 118 11.48 27.43 2.12
CA LYS A 118 12.10 27.52 3.46
C LYS A 118 12.18 26.17 4.14
N ALA A 119 11.18 25.31 3.98
CA ALA A 119 11.16 23.94 4.49
C ALA A 119 12.11 22.99 3.73
N GLY A 120 12.70 23.42 2.62
CA GLY A 120 13.65 22.62 1.82
C GLY A 120 13.03 21.91 0.61
N ILE A 121 11.75 22.15 0.30
CA ILE A 121 11.08 21.64 -0.90
C ILE A 121 11.23 22.69 -2.01
N LYS A 122 12.15 22.45 -2.95
CA LYS A 122 12.42 23.40 -4.03
C LYS A 122 11.30 23.41 -5.07
N THR A 123 10.93 24.61 -5.48
CA THR A 123 9.92 24.83 -6.53
C THR A 123 10.52 25.46 -7.79
N GLU A 124 9.86 25.26 -8.93
CA GLU A 124 10.19 25.87 -10.22
C GLU A 124 8.94 26.14 -11.05
N LEU A 125 9.06 27.05 -12.03
CA LEU A 125 8.01 27.24 -13.02
C LEU A 125 7.98 26.06 -14.00
N PRO A 126 6.79 25.63 -14.46
CA PRO A 126 6.68 24.56 -15.45
C PRO A 126 7.38 24.94 -16.77
N LYS A 127 8.12 23.99 -17.36
CA LYS A 127 8.88 24.22 -18.61
C LYS A 127 8.02 24.37 -19.87
N LYS A 128 6.71 24.08 -19.81
CA LYS A 128 5.79 23.97 -20.97
C LYS A 128 4.46 24.72 -20.79
N THR A 129 4.47 25.87 -20.11
CA THR A 129 3.24 26.65 -19.86
C THR A 129 3.49 28.13 -20.09
N ASP A 130 2.46 28.88 -20.52
CA ASP A 130 2.54 30.33 -20.67
C ASP A 130 2.93 30.99 -19.34
N LYS A 131 3.98 31.80 -19.37
CA LYS A 131 4.62 32.36 -18.17
C LYS A 131 3.70 33.26 -17.34
N GLU A 132 2.64 33.82 -17.94
CA GLU A 132 1.73 34.76 -17.27
C GLU A 132 0.70 34.10 -16.35
N THR A 133 0.41 32.80 -16.51
CA THR A 133 -0.56 32.06 -15.66
C THR A 133 0.07 30.87 -14.94
N ALA A 134 1.39 30.72 -15.05
CA ALA A 134 2.11 29.57 -14.55
C ALA A 134 2.30 29.63 -13.03
N VAL A 135 1.67 28.68 -12.32
CA VAL A 135 1.90 28.44 -10.89
C VAL A 135 3.20 27.63 -10.71
N LYS A 136 4.02 28.00 -9.72
CA LYS A 136 5.23 27.23 -9.38
C LYS A 136 4.85 25.83 -8.85
N ARG A 137 5.66 24.84 -9.21
CA ARG A 137 5.51 23.42 -8.86
C ARG A 137 6.76 22.91 -8.18
N ALA A 138 6.66 21.87 -7.37
CA ALA A 138 7.85 21.19 -6.87
C ALA A 138 8.70 20.64 -8.02
N LYS A 139 10.03 20.66 -7.87
CA LYS A 139 10.97 20.09 -8.86
C LYS A 139 10.83 18.57 -9.03
N ALA A 140 10.37 17.90 -7.98
CA ALA A 140 10.13 16.47 -7.94
C ALA A 140 8.76 16.18 -7.32
N LEU A 141 8.22 14.98 -7.58
CA LEU A 141 6.97 14.53 -6.97
C LEU A 141 7.13 14.57 -5.44
N THR A 142 6.37 15.46 -4.82
CA THR A 142 6.38 15.67 -3.37
C THR A 142 5.17 14.98 -2.77
N PHE A 143 5.34 14.45 -1.57
CA PHE A 143 4.32 13.67 -0.88
C PHE A 143 4.06 14.29 0.50
N LEU A 144 2.84 14.79 0.72
CA LEU A 144 2.50 15.55 1.91
C LEU A 144 1.15 15.11 2.49
N GLY A 145 1.10 14.93 3.81
CA GLY A 145 -0.15 14.67 4.53
C GLY A 145 -1.02 15.92 4.68
N SER A 146 -2.31 15.72 4.92
CA SER A 146 -3.25 16.84 5.15
C SER A 146 -2.91 17.65 6.40
N LYS A 147 -2.59 16.98 7.52
CA LYS A 147 -2.16 17.61 8.78
C LYS A 147 -0.89 18.42 8.60
N GLN A 148 0.08 17.88 7.86
CA GLN A 148 1.34 18.56 7.52
C GLN A 148 1.07 19.80 6.65
N ALA A 149 0.19 19.69 5.65
CA ALA A 149 -0.20 20.83 4.83
C ALA A 149 -0.91 21.94 5.62
N GLN A 150 -1.80 21.58 6.54
CA GLN A 150 -2.48 22.54 7.43
C GLN A 150 -1.50 23.21 8.40
N ALA A 151 -0.56 22.45 8.97
CA ALA A 151 0.47 22.99 9.86
C ALA A 151 1.44 23.93 9.14
N LEU A 152 1.83 23.61 7.89
CA LEU A 152 2.59 24.51 7.03
C LEU A 152 1.80 25.76 6.68
N ALA A 153 0.51 25.62 6.36
CA ALA A 153 -0.36 26.75 6.06
C ALA A 153 -0.49 27.71 7.26
N LYS A 154 -0.65 27.16 8.47
CA LYS A 154 -0.66 27.97 9.70
C LYS A 154 0.68 28.67 9.92
N SER A 155 1.79 27.95 9.73
CA SER A 155 3.14 28.52 9.88
C SER A 155 3.41 29.65 8.87
N ALA A 156 2.87 29.53 7.65
CA ALA A 156 2.92 30.58 6.65
C ALA A 156 2.13 31.83 7.08
N LEU A 157 0.93 31.65 7.64
CA LEU A 157 0.11 32.75 8.18
C LEU A 157 0.77 33.45 9.38
N ASP A 158 1.40 32.67 10.26
CA ASP A 158 2.10 33.17 11.44
C ASP A 158 3.48 33.79 11.11
N GLY A 159 3.93 33.72 9.85
CA GLY A 159 5.20 34.29 9.39
C GLY A 159 6.44 33.55 9.91
N VAL A 160 6.32 32.25 10.20
CA VAL A 160 7.42 31.43 10.70
C VAL A 160 8.49 31.26 9.63
N ASN A 161 9.74 31.60 9.97
CA ASN A 161 10.88 31.55 9.04
C ASN A 161 11.95 30.52 9.42
N ASP A 162 11.80 29.85 10.57
CA ASP A 162 12.78 28.87 11.03
C ASP A 162 12.68 27.58 10.20
N LYS A 163 13.73 27.28 9.44
CA LYS A 163 13.83 26.08 8.61
C LYS A 163 13.57 24.81 9.44
N LYS A 164 14.12 24.73 10.67
CA LYS A 164 14.03 23.51 11.47
C LYS A 164 12.59 23.23 11.88
N VAL A 165 11.87 24.26 12.35
CA VAL A 165 10.45 24.14 12.72
C VAL A 165 9.60 23.69 11.52
N LEU A 166 9.86 24.23 10.33
CA LEU A 166 9.14 23.83 9.12
C LEU A 166 9.48 22.41 8.66
N GLN A 167 10.72 21.96 8.88
CA GLN A 167 11.12 20.58 8.60
C GLN A 167 10.51 19.60 9.61
N ASP A 168 10.46 19.97 10.89
CA ASP A 168 9.83 19.16 11.94
C ASP A 168 8.34 18.95 11.60
N ILE A 169 7.63 19.98 11.11
CA ILE A 169 6.25 19.84 10.60
C ILE A 169 6.13 18.82 9.45
N LEU A 170 7.14 18.73 8.58
CA LEU A 170 7.14 17.81 7.45
C LEU A 170 7.44 16.37 7.87
N THR A 171 8.15 16.15 8.97
CA THR A 171 8.49 14.83 9.50
C THR A 171 7.46 14.34 10.51
N ASP A 172 6.84 15.24 11.26
CA ASP A 172 5.86 14.88 12.29
C ASP A 172 4.53 14.45 11.67
N ASN A 173 3.89 13.46 12.32
CA ASN A 173 2.56 12.96 12.00
C ASN A 173 2.35 12.68 10.49
N PRO A 174 3.17 11.81 9.88
CA PRO A 174 2.99 11.40 8.49
C PRO A 174 1.59 10.81 8.28
N ALA A 175 1.03 11.02 7.08
CA ALA A 175 -0.18 10.32 6.68
C ALA A 175 0.06 8.80 6.65
N ILE A 176 -1.00 8.00 6.78
CA ILE A 176 -0.93 6.53 6.86
C ILE A 176 -0.13 5.94 5.70
N ASP A 177 -0.38 6.40 4.47
CA ASP A 177 0.31 5.89 3.28
C ASP A 177 1.76 6.38 3.15
N ILE A 178 2.13 7.50 3.76
CA ILE A 178 3.51 7.95 3.90
C ILE A 178 4.25 7.07 4.92
N ALA A 179 3.68 6.87 6.11
CA ALA A 179 4.27 6.01 7.14
C ALA A 179 4.47 4.56 6.65
N LEU A 180 3.45 3.98 6.01
CA LEU A 180 3.51 2.62 5.49
C LEU A 180 4.48 2.46 4.31
N PHE A 181 4.44 3.37 3.33
CA PHE A 181 5.16 3.19 2.06
C PHE A 181 6.41 4.03 1.89
N GLY A 182 6.71 4.88 2.87
CA GLY A 182 7.83 5.80 2.90
C GLY A 182 7.64 7.02 1.99
N ARG A 183 8.53 7.99 2.19
CA ARG A 183 8.69 9.18 1.37
C ARG A 183 10.17 9.41 1.11
N MET A 184 10.49 9.67 -0.16
CA MET A 184 11.83 10.10 -0.55
C MET A 184 11.77 11.53 -1.10
N VAL A 185 12.56 12.43 -0.53
CA VAL A 185 12.72 13.81 -0.97
C VAL A 185 14.17 13.99 -1.44
N ALA A 186 14.35 14.13 -2.76
CA ALA A 186 15.69 14.16 -3.36
C ALA A 186 16.51 15.40 -2.99
N ASP A 187 15.84 16.52 -2.71
CA ASP A 187 16.47 17.80 -2.43
C ASP A 187 17.00 17.92 -0.99
N ASP A 188 16.39 17.21 -0.03
CA ASP A 188 16.80 17.20 1.38
C ASP A 188 16.46 15.85 2.01
N ALA A 189 17.50 15.06 2.32
CA ALA A 189 17.35 13.71 2.86
C ALA A 189 16.79 13.69 4.29
N SER A 190 16.85 14.82 5.02
CA SER A 190 16.25 14.90 6.36
C SER A 190 14.72 14.81 6.34
N LEU A 191 14.10 14.98 5.17
CA LEU A 191 12.66 14.89 4.97
C LEU A 191 12.21 13.48 4.53
N ASN A 192 13.14 12.53 4.43
CA ASN A 192 12.81 11.16 4.09
C ASN A 192 12.04 10.51 5.25
N GLU A 193 11.07 9.69 4.89
CA GLU A 193 10.34 8.84 5.82
C GLU A 193 10.58 7.39 5.41
N ASP A 194 11.05 6.58 6.35
CA ASP A 194 11.27 5.15 6.11
C ASP A 194 9.92 4.41 6.08
N ALA A 195 9.82 3.40 5.23
CA ALA A 195 8.60 2.62 5.10
C ALA A 195 8.48 1.58 6.22
N SER A 196 7.39 1.59 6.98
CA SER A 196 7.08 0.52 7.94
C SER A 196 6.44 -0.73 7.30
N CYS A 197 6.13 -0.70 6.00
CA CYS A 197 5.52 -1.82 5.28
C CYS A 197 6.33 -2.32 4.07
N GLN A 198 6.45 -3.64 3.97
CA GLN A 198 6.98 -4.35 2.81
C GLN A 198 5.83 -4.97 2.02
N VAL A 199 5.78 -4.75 0.70
CA VAL A 199 4.77 -5.37 -0.18
C VAL A 199 5.50 -6.06 -1.32
N ALA A 200 5.32 -7.37 -1.44
CA ALA A 200 5.96 -8.15 -2.49
C ALA A 200 5.27 -7.95 -3.85
N HIS A 201 6.00 -8.27 -4.93
CA HIS A 201 5.36 -8.56 -6.21
C HIS A 201 4.46 -9.79 -6.02
N ALA A 202 3.21 -9.71 -6.49
CA ALA A 202 2.35 -10.89 -6.53
C ALA A 202 2.76 -11.75 -7.72
N ILE A 203 2.91 -13.06 -7.51
CA ILE A 203 3.26 -14.01 -8.57
C ILE A 203 2.28 -15.18 -8.60
N SER A 204 2.08 -15.80 -9.76
CA SER A 204 1.19 -16.96 -9.86
C SER A 204 1.77 -18.21 -9.18
N THR A 205 0.92 -18.96 -8.49
CA THR A 205 1.28 -20.21 -7.78
C THR A 205 1.54 -21.38 -8.74
N HIS A 206 1.12 -21.24 -10.00
CA HIS A 206 1.36 -22.16 -11.11
C HIS A 206 2.03 -21.45 -12.31
N ALA A 207 2.47 -22.23 -13.30
CA ALA A 207 2.96 -21.70 -14.57
C ALA A 207 1.81 -21.03 -15.34
N VAL A 208 2.12 -19.99 -16.11
CA VAL A 208 1.15 -19.32 -16.99
C VAL A 208 1.63 -19.32 -18.44
N GLN A 209 0.66 -19.31 -19.34
CA GLN A 209 0.87 -19.06 -20.76
C GLN A 209 0.22 -17.73 -21.11
N THR A 210 0.86 -16.98 -21.99
CA THR A 210 0.28 -15.76 -22.55
C THR A 210 -0.63 -16.15 -23.69
N GLU A 211 -1.84 -15.59 -23.67
CA GLU A 211 -2.85 -15.76 -24.71
C GLU A 211 -3.05 -14.43 -25.46
N PHE A 212 -3.57 -14.52 -26.68
CA PHE A 212 -3.74 -13.39 -27.58
C PHE A 212 -5.21 -13.23 -27.97
N ASP A 213 -5.76 -12.04 -27.75
CA ASP A 213 -7.08 -11.64 -28.22
C ASP A 213 -6.94 -10.77 -29.47
N TYR A 214 -7.48 -11.23 -30.60
CA TYR A 214 -7.51 -10.49 -31.85
C TYR A 214 -8.85 -9.78 -31.98
N PHE A 215 -8.83 -8.45 -31.97
CA PHE A 215 -10.05 -7.64 -32.04
C PHE A 215 -10.02 -6.68 -33.23
N THR A 216 -11.21 -6.36 -33.72
CA THR A 216 -11.45 -5.37 -34.77
C THR A 216 -12.30 -4.23 -34.24
N ALA A 217 -12.15 -3.06 -34.86
CA ALA A 217 -13.14 -1.98 -34.75
C ALA A 217 -13.76 -1.74 -36.12
N ILE A 218 -15.09 -1.77 -36.16
CA ILE A 218 -15.89 -1.53 -37.36
C ILE A 218 -16.34 -0.07 -37.35
N ASP A 219 -16.47 0.52 -38.54
CA ASP A 219 -17.08 1.83 -38.71
C ASP A 219 -18.57 1.68 -39.06
N ASP A 220 -19.44 2.09 -38.15
CA ASP A 220 -20.89 1.99 -38.31
C ASP A 220 -21.43 2.80 -39.50
N LEU A 221 -20.70 3.79 -40.01
CA LEU A 221 -21.09 4.59 -41.18
C LEU A 221 -20.52 4.05 -42.50
N SER A 222 -19.78 2.94 -42.47
CA SER A 222 -19.27 2.32 -43.69
C SER A 222 -20.39 1.63 -44.48
N PRO A 223 -20.39 1.70 -45.82
CA PRO A 223 -21.37 0.97 -46.63
C PRO A 223 -21.28 -0.54 -46.34
N GLU A 224 -22.41 -1.24 -46.26
CA GLU A 224 -22.46 -2.68 -45.88
C GLU A 224 -21.58 -3.58 -46.77
N GLU A 225 -21.43 -3.25 -48.06
CA GLU A 225 -20.54 -3.96 -49.00
C GLU A 225 -19.03 -3.69 -48.75
N LYS A 226 -18.69 -2.73 -47.89
CA LYS A 226 -17.32 -2.28 -47.54
C LYS A 226 -17.13 -2.15 -46.02
N ALA A 227 -17.85 -2.93 -45.21
CA ALA A 227 -17.64 -3.03 -43.78
C ALA A 227 -16.30 -3.73 -43.48
N GLU A 228 -15.20 -3.08 -43.84
CA GLU A 228 -13.83 -3.50 -43.58
C GLU A 228 -13.42 -3.06 -42.18
N ALA A 229 -12.70 -3.93 -41.45
CA ALA A 229 -12.13 -3.58 -40.15
C ALA A 229 -11.17 -2.39 -40.32
N LYS A 230 -11.53 -1.23 -39.76
CA LYS A 230 -10.68 -0.03 -39.82
C LYS A 230 -9.49 -0.09 -38.86
N MET A 231 -9.60 -0.93 -37.84
CA MET A 231 -8.52 -1.20 -36.90
C MET A 231 -8.48 -2.69 -36.62
N LEU A 232 -7.27 -3.25 -36.68
CA LEU A 232 -6.92 -4.56 -36.17
C LEU A 232 -5.97 -4.35 -34.99
N GLY A 233 -6.23 -5.04 -33.89
CA GLY A 233 -5.37 -5.00 -32.72
C GLY A 233 -5.24 -6.37 -32.08
N THR A 234 -4.17 -6.53 -31.30
CA THR A 234 -3.96 -7.71 -30.46
C THR A 234 -3.77 -7.27 -29.02
N ILE A 235 -4.47 -7.92 -28.09
CA ILE A 235 -4.24 -7.76 -26.65
C ILE A 235 -3.74 -9.07 -26.09
N GLU A 236 -2.62 -9.02 -25.39
CA GLU A 236 -2.14 -10.14 -24.60
C GLU A 236 -2.82 -10.19 -23.23
N TYR A 237 -3.18 -11.39 -22.78
CA TYR A 237 -3.77 -11.64 -21.46
C TYR A 237 -3.32 -13.00 -20.89
N ASN A 238 -3.62 -13.24 -19.61
CA ASN A 238 -3.54 -14.56 -19.00
C ASN A 238 -4.57 -14.69 -17.87
N SER A 239 -4.78 -15.92 -17.40
CA SER A 239 -5.46 -16.20 -16.14
C SER A 239 -4.46 -16.74 -15.11
N SER A 240 -4.66 -16.42 -13.83
CA SER A 240 -3.71 -16.85 -12.79
C SER A 240 -4.31 -16.91 -11.40
N THR A 241 -3.83 -17.86 -10.60
CA THR A 241 -3.97 -17.85 -9.15
C THR A 241 -2.73 -17.19 -8.55
N LEU A 242 -2.87 -15.97 -8.04
CA LEU A 242 -1.80 -15.15 -7.50
C LEU A 242 -1.60 -15.42 -6.02
N TYR A 243 -0.35 -15.57 -5.62
CA TYR A 243 0.09 -15.41 -4.24
C TYR A 243 0.51 -13.96 -4.01
N ARG A 244 -0.03 -13.36 -2.94
CA ARG A 244 0.22 -11.98 -2.53
C ARG A 244 0.77 -11.98 -1.11
N TYR A 245 1.74 -11.11 -0.85
CA TYR A 245 2.35 -10.97 0.47
C TYR A 245 2.62 -9.50 0.81
N ALA A 246 2.32 -9.13 2.04
CA ALA A 246 2.74 -7.89 2.66
C ALA A 246 3.14 -8.14 4.12
N ASN A 247 4.00 -7.27 4.65
CA ASN A 247 4.37 -7.23 6.06
C ASN A 247 4.30 -5.80 6.59
N ILE A 248 3.90 -5.62 7.84
CA ILE A 248 3.99 -4.36 8.57
C ILE A 248 4.87 -4.56 9.81
N ALA A 249 5.90 -3.72 9.95
CA ALA A 249 6.65 -3.54 11.19
C ALA A 249 5.83 -2.66 12.14
N LEU A 250 4.95 -3.28 12.92
CA LEU A 250 3.98 -2.58 13.79
C LEU A 250 4.66 -1.69 14.83
N HIS A 251 5.79 -2.14 15.38
CA HIS A 251 6.60 -1.39 16.33
C HIS A 251 7.15 -0.05 15.76
N GLU A 252 7.46 0.01 14.47
CA GLU A 252 7.83 1.27 13.81
C GLU A 252 6.59 2.06 13.40
N PHE A 253 5.54 1.39 12.93
CA PHE A 253 4.34 2.07 12.49
C PHE A 253 3.61 2.82 13.62
N VAL A 254 3.58 2.27 14.84
CA VAL A 254 3.05 2.96 16.03
C VAL A 254 3.90 4.20 16.36
N LYS A 255 5.23 4.11 16.29
CA LYS A 255 6.12 5.26 16.52
C LYS A 255 5.90 6.38 15.52
N GLN A 256 5.66 6.03 14.25
CA GLN A 256 5.42 6.99 13.18
C GLN A 256 4.10 7.75 13.35
N LEU A 257 3.04 7.07 13.80
CA LEU A 257 1.72 7.69 13.98
C LEU A 257 1.53 8.33 15.35
N ASP A 258 2.34 7.95 16.34
CA ASP A 258 2.28 8.40 17.74
C ASP A 258 0.88 8.28 18.38
N ASP A 259 0.08 7.33 17.88
CA ASP A 259 -1.29 7.05 18.33
C ASP A 259 -1.61 5.57 18.12
N GLN A 260 -1.71 4.82 19.21
CA GLN A 260 -2.01 3.39 19.20
C GLN A 260 -3.38 3.09 18.58
N SER A 261 -4.40 3.86 18.94
CA SER A 261 -5.77 3.62 18.45
C SER A 261 -5.87 3.91 16.96
N ALA A 262 -5.27 5.01 16.50
CA ALA A 262 -5.18 5.32 15.07
C ALA A 262 -4.37 4.26 14.31
N THR A 263 -3.31 3.70 14.94
CA THR A 263 -2.50 2.63 14.33
C THR A 263 -3.31 1.36 14.11
N ILE A 264 -4.11 0.93 15.08
CA ILE A 264 -4.94 -0.27 14.94
C ILE A 264 -5.97 -0.09 13.82
N GLU A 265 -6.64 1.06 13.76
CA GLU A 265 -7.59 1.35 12.69
C GLU A 265 -6.90 1.47 11.31
N ALA A 266 -5.68 2.02 11.27
CA ALA A 266 -4.87 2.06 10.06
C ALA A 266 -4.46 0.66 9.57
N VAL A 267 -4.12 -0.26 10.48
CA VAL A 267 -3.83 -1.66 10.15
C VAL A 267 -5.07 -2.38 9.63
N LYS A 268 -6.24 -2.17 10.25
CA LYS A 268 -7.50 -2.72 9.74
C LYS A 268 -7.82 -2.19 8.35
N LEU A 269 -7.64 -0.88 8.12
CA LEU A 269 -7.81 -0.25 6.82
C LEU A 269 -6.80 -0.81 5.80
N PHE A 270 -5.55 -1.06 6.20
CA PHE A 270 -4.54 -1.70 5.36
C PHE A 270 -4.98 -3.08 4.89
N ILE A 271 -5.45 -3.93 5.80
CA ILE A 271 -5.90 -5.29 5.44
C ILE A 271 -7.14 -5.20 4.54
N LYS A 272 -8.11 -4.32 4.85
CA LYS A 272 -9.28 -4.09 3.97
C LYS A 272 -8.83 -3.67 2.56
N ALA A 273 -7.90 -2.72 2.45
CA ALA A 273 -7.36 -2.29 1.17
C ALA A 273 -6.60 -3.42 0.46
N PHE A 274 -5.81 -4.21 1.20
CA PHE A 274 -5.10 -5.35 0.65
C PHE A 274 -6.08 -6.38 0.07
N VAL A 275 -7.17 -6.68 0.77
CA VAL A 275 -8.13 -7.70 0.34
C VAL A 275 -9.09 -7.20 -0.75
N LEU A 276 -9.60 -5.97 -0.61
CA LEU A 276 -10.74 -5.46 -1.38
C LEU A 276 -10.35 -4.53 -2.54
N SER A 277 -9.11 -4.03 -2.60
CA SER A 277 -8.64 -3.23 -3.74
C SER A 277 -8.04 -4.09 -4.85
N MET A 278 -8.04 -3.58 -6.08
CA MET A 278 -7.48 -4.30 -7.23
C MET A 278 -6.90 -3.34 -8.29
N PRO A 279 -5.78 -3.69 -8.95
CA PRO A 279 -5.27 -2.95 -10.11
C PRO A 279 -6.33 -2.79 -11.21
N THR A 280 -6.52 -1.56 -11.69
CA THR A 280 -7.56 -1.22 -12.67
C THR A 280 -7.10 -1.35 -14.14
N GLY A 281 -5.96 -2.00 -14.39
CA GLY A 281 -5.42 -2.18 -15.73
C GLY A 281 -6.37 -3.00 -16.60
N LYS A 282 -6.82 -2.44 -17.74
CA LYS A 282 -7.75 -3.08 -18.68
C LYS A 282 -9.04 -3.64 -18.03
N MET A 283 -9.41 -3.12 -16.86
CA MET A 283 -10.53 -3.65 -16.08
C MET A 283 -11.88 -3.56 -16.81
N ASN A 284 -12.12 -2.47 -17.53
CA ASN A 284 -13.34 -2.30 -18.32
C ASN A 284 -13.41 -3.25 -19.54
N THR A 285 -12.27 -3.79 -19.98
CA THR A 285 -12.22 -4.72 -21.11
C THR A 285 -12.45 -6.16 -20.63
N PHE A 286 -11.92 -6.53 -19.46
CA PHE A 286 -11.92 -7.92 -18.98
C PHE A 286 -12.84 -8.21 -17.79
N ALA A 287 -13.47 -7.20 -17.18
CA ALA A 287 -14.37 -7.35 -16.02
C ALA A 287 -13.79 -8.26 -14.91
N ASN A 288 -12.55 -8.01 -14.53
CA ASN A 288 -11.71 -8.91 -13.74
C ASN A 288 -11.72 -8.64 -12.22
N ALA A 289 -12.73 -7.92 -11.72
CA ALA A 289 -12.87 -7.62 -10.29
C ALA A 289 -13.13 -8.92 -9.50
N THR A 290 -12.15 -9.32 -8.68
CA THR A 290 -12.16 -10.57 -7.91
C THR A 290 -11.73 -10.31 -6.47
N LEU A 291 -12.07 -11.24 -5.59
CA LEU A 291 -11.64 -11.26 -4.20
C LEU A 291 -10.71 -12.46 -3.93
N PRO A 292 -9.83 -12.40 -2.91
CA PRO A 292 -9.03 -13.55 -2.49
C PRO A 292 -9.86 -14.74 -2.03
N GLN A 293 -9.38 -15.95 -2.34
CA GLN A 293 -9.94 -17.23 -1.87
C GLN A 293 -9.42 -17.57 -0.47
N LEU A 294 -8.29 -16.99 -0.07
CA LEU A 294 -7.70 -17.13 1.25
C LEU A 294 -7.02 -15.82 1.64
N VAL A 295 -7.21 -15.39 2.87
CA VAL A 295 -6.43 -14.35 3.54
C VAL A 295 -5.95 -14.93 4.86
N LEU A 296 -4.63 -14.93 5.09
CA LEU A 296 -3.98 -15.46 6.28
C LEU A 296 -3.11 -14.36 6.89
N ILE A 297 -3.25 -14.12 8.19
CA ILE A 297 -2.45 -13.15 8.93
C ILE A 297 -1.65 -13.85 10.03
N SER A 298 -0.48 -13.31 10.36
CA SER A 298 0.34 -13.80 11.47
C SER A 298 1.04 -12.66 12.20
N LEU A 299 0.93 -12.63 13.53
CA LEU A 299 1.67 -11.75 14.41
C LEU A 299 2.91 -12.49 14.94
N ARG A 300 4.06 -11.82 14.87
CA ARG A 300 5.37 -12.40 15.21
C ARG A 300 6.30 -11.38 15.86
N HIS A 301 7.10 -11.82 16.82
CA HIS A 301 8.13 -10.98 17.46
C HIS A 301 9.55 -11.15 16.89
N ASP A 302 9.81 -12.26 16.19
CA ASP A 302 11.16 -12.59 15.72
C ASP A 302 11.52 -11.87 14.41
N ARG A 303 10.75 -12.11 13.35
CA ARG A 303 10.98 -11.58 12.00
C ARG A 303 9.75 -11.75 11.10
N PRO A 304 9.64 -10.94 10.02
CA PRO A 304 8.71 -11.20 8.93
C PRO A 304 9.09 -12.45 8.15
N VAL A 305 8.10 -13.25 7.74
CA VAL A 305 8.30 -14.47 6.95
C VAL A 305 7.40 -14.50 5.71
N ASN A 306 8.01 -14.45 4.53
CA ASN A 306 7.29 -14.62 3.27
C ASN A 306 7.22 -16.11 2.87
N LEU A 307 6.02 -16.66 2.75
CA LEU A 307 5.76 -18.06 2.40
C LEU A 307 5.82 -18.36 0.90
N VAL A 308 6.47 -17.52 0.10
CA VAL A 308 6.59 -17.70 -1.36
C VAL A 308 7.24 -19.02 -1.76
N THR A 309 8.09 -19.59 -0.89
CA THR A 309 8.77 -20.88 -1.09
C THR A 309 7.81 -22.05 -1.26
N ALA A 310 6.57 -21.94 -0.75
CA ALA A 310 5.48 -22.87 -1.02
C ALA A 310 5.25 -23.11 -2.52
N PHE A 311 5.57 -22.10 -3.35
CA PHE A 311 5.30 -22.08 -4.78
C PHE A 311 6.55 -22.16 -5.66
N GLU A 312 7.72 -22.42 -5.06
CA GLU A 312 8.95 -22.70 -5.82
C GLU A 312 8.66 -23.84 -6.79
N GLN A 313 8.22 -24.99 -6.28
CA GLN A 313 7.64 -26.03 -7.12
C GLN A 313 6.23 -25.61 -7.57
N PRO A 314 6.00 -25.39 -8.88
CA PRO A 314 4.71 -24.91 -9.39
C PRO A 314 3.57 -25.85 -8.98
N VAL A 315 2.46 -25.25 -8.54
CA VAL A 315 1.20 -25.99 -8.35
C VAL A 315 0.78 -26.56 -9.69
N ARG A 316 0.39 -27.85 -9.68
CA ARG A 316 -0.15 -28.56 -10.84
C ARG A 316 -1.60 -28.91 -10.56
N THR A 317 -2.41 -28.93 -11.60
CA THR A 317 -3.76 -29.48 -11.58
C THR A 317 -3.78 -30.82 -12.31
N ASP A 318 -4.67 -31.71 -11.89
CA ASP A 318 -5.03 -32.94 -12.59
C ASP A 318 -6.02 -32.71 -13.74
N GLY A 319 -6.44 -31.45 -13.96
CA GLY A 319 -7.41 -31.05 -14.98
C GLY A 319 -8.87 -31.12 -14.51
N HIS A 320 -9.12 -31.71 -13.35
CA HIS A 320 -10.46 -31.80 -12.75
C HIS A 320 -10.67 -30.72 -11.67
N ASN A 321 -9.61 -30.27 -11.02
CA ASN A 321 -9.65 -29.25 -9.98
C ASN A 321 -8.98 -27.92 -10.41
N GLY A 322 -9.44 -26.80 -9.85
CA GLY A 322 -8.75 -25.51 -10.00
C GLY A 322 -7.43 -25.45 -9.22
N TYR A 323 -6.66 -24.36 -9.41
CA TYR A 323 -5.40 -24.16 -8.69
C TYR A 323 -5.58 -23.64 -7.24
N ALA A 324 -6.74 -23.06 -6.91
CA ALA A 324 -6.96 -22.34 -5.66
C ALA A 324 -6.76 -23.23 -4.42
N LYS A 325 -7.53 -24.34 -4.30
CA LYS A 325 -7.45 -25.25 -3.15
C LYS A 325 -6.04 -25.80 -2.94
N SER A 326 -5.39 -26.30 -3.99
CA SER A 326 -4.01 -26.79 -3.94
C SER A 326 -3.00 -25.71 -3.57
N SER A 327 -3.25 -24.45 -3.96
CA SER A 327 -2.41 -23.31 -3.57
C SER A 327 -2.56 -22.97 -2.09
N CYS A 328 -3.79 -22.99 -1.57
CA CYS A 328 -4.06 -22.80 -0.15
C CYS A 328 -3.40 -23.90 0.70
N GLN A 329 -3.55 -25.17 0.29
CA GLN A 329 -2.89 -26.30 0.97
C GLN A 329 -1.37 -26.10 1.07
N LYS A 330 -0.71 -25.82 -0.07
CA LYS A 330 0.74 -25.61 -0.08
C LYS A 330 1.17 -24.44 0.81
N LEU A 331 0.36 -23.37 0.89
CA LEU A 331 0.64 -22.23 1.75
C LEU A 331 0.62 -22.63 3.23
N PHE A 332 -0.42 -23.35 3.66
CA PHE A 332 -0.53 -23.82 5.05
C PHE A 332 0.57 -24.82 5.41
N ASP A 333 0.89 -25.77 4.51
CA ASP A 333 1.99 -26.71 4.71
C ASP A 333 3.33 -25.98 4.90
N GLU A 334 3.56 -24.91 4.14
CA GLU A 334 4.78 -24.10 4.26
C GLU A 334 4.80 -23.32 5.58
N GLY A 335 3.66 -22.77 6.01
CA GLY A 335 3.50 -22.11 7.31
C GLY A 335 3.83 -23.03 8.49
N GLN A 336 3.53 -24.32 8.40
CA GLN A 336 3.93 -25.30 9.42
C GLN A 336 5.43 -25.63 9.36
N LYS A 337 6.04 -25.68 8.16
CA LYS A 337 7.46 -26.01 7.99
C LYS A 337 8.40 -24.92 8.51
N ILE A 338 8.00 -23.65 8.41
CA ILE A 338 8.88 -22.53 8.83
C ILE A 338 9.18 -22.56 10.33
N ALA A 339 8.31 -23.17 11.14
CA ALA A 339 8.52 -23.38 12.58
C ALA A 339 9.79 -24.19 12.92
N LYS A 340 10.44 -24.82 11.92
CA LYS A 340 11.75 -25.46 12.08
C LYS A 340 12.90 -24.45 12.24
N PHE A 341 12.72 -23.21 11.80
CA PHE A 341 13.75 -22.16 11.80
C PHE A 341 13.33 -20.92 12.58
N THR A 342 12.03 -20.67 12.70
CA THR A 342 11.47 -19.47 13.29
C THR A 342 10.74 -19.80 14.58
N GLU A 343 10.55 -18.81 15.45
CA GLU A 343 9.70 -18.98 16.63
C GLU A 343 8.24 -19.22 16.21
N LYS A 344 7.41 -19.71 17.13
CA LYS A 344 5.98 -19.82 16.84
C LYS A 344 5.38 -18.42 16.76
N ALA A 345 4.50 -18.18 15.79
CA ALA A 345 3.71 -16.95 15.75
C ALA A 345 2.82 -16.87 17.01
N ASP A 346 2.70 -15.67 17.58
CA ASP A 346 1.88 -15.44 18.77
C ASP A 346 0.40 -15.55 18.46
N PHE A 347 0.05 -15.20 17.21
CA PHE A 347 -1.30 -15.27 16.70
C PHE A 347 -1.26 -15.53 15.20
N THR A 348 -2.08 -16.46 14.73
CA THR A 348 -2.29 -16.74 13.31
C THR A 348 -3.76 -17.01 13.10
N ALA A 349 -4.38 -16.29 12.18
CA ALA A 349 -5.78 -16.48 11.82
C ALA A 349 -5.99 -16.29 10.31
N PHE A 350 -7.06 -16.87 9.77
CA PHE A 350 -7.36 -16.81 8.35
C PHE A 350 -8.85 -16.77 8.05
N VAL A 351 -9.19 -16.31 6.86
CA VAL A 351 -10.53 -16.39 6.26
C VAL A 351 -10.38 -17.04 4.89
N ALA A 352 -11.20 -18.06 4.62
CA ALA A 352 -11.26 -18.77 3.36
C ALA A 352 -12.64 -18.61 2.71
N MET A 353 -12.69 -18.60 1.37
CA MET A 353 -13.97 -18.57 0.63
C MET A 353 -14.67 -19.92 0.61
N GLU A 354 -13.90 -21.00 0.64
CA GLU A 354 -14.40 -22.38 0.60
C GLU A 354 -13.96 -23.10 1.87
N GLU A 355 -14.75 -24.07 2.32
CA GLU A 355 -14.38 -24.94 3.43
C GLU A 355 -13.05 -25.63 3.12
N MET A 356 -12.09 -25.47 4.03
CA MET A 356 -10.77 -26.07 3.94
C MET A 356 -10.78 -27.50 4.47
N ASP A 357 -11.82 -28.26 4.13
CA ASP A 357 -11.96 -29.66 4.47
C ASP A 357 -10.82 -30.47 3.87
N GLN A 358 -10.22 -31.32 4.72
CA GLN A 358 -9.05 -32.16 4.41
C GLN A 358 -7.74 -31.38 4.21
N VAL A 359 -7.73 -30.09 4.53
CA VAL A 359 -6.52 -29.26 4.53
C VAL A 359 -5.95 -29.20 5.94
N ASN A 360 -4.65 -29.48 6.08
CA ASN A 360 -3.93 -29.20 7.32
C ASN A 360 -3.77 -27.68 7.47
N THR A 361 -4.76 -27.04 8.09
CA THR A 361 -4.77 -25.58 8.24
C THR A 361 -3.66 -25.11 9.19
N PHE A 362 -3.29 -23.84 9.04
CA PHE A 362 -2.32 -23.16 9.91
C PHE A 362 -2.95 -21.85 10.39
N GLY A 363 -3.36 -21.82 11.66
CA GLY A 363 -4.08 -20.71 12.29
C GLY A 363 -5.53 -21.04 12.64
N GLN A 364 -6.19 -20.08 13.29
CA GLN A 364 -7.62 -20.10 13.59
C GLN A 364 -8.44 -19.61 12.38
N GLU A 365 -9.49 -20.34 12.02
CA GLU A 365 -10.40 -19.91 10.96
C GLU A 365 -11.44 -18.93 11.52
N GLU A 366 -11.60 -17.80 10.83
CA GLU A 366 -12.57 -16.76 11.15
C GLU A 366 -13.72 -16.78 10.15
N VAL A 367 -14.94 -16.47 10.63
CA VAL A 367 -16.17 -16.58 9.85
C VAL A 367 -16.16 -15.66 8.61
N ASN A 368 -15.58 -14.47 8.75
CA ASN A 368 -15.50 -13.49 7.67
C ASN A 368 -14.38 -12.47 7.94
N LEU A 369 -14.12 -11.60 6.96
CA LEU A 369 -13.10 -10.56 7.07
C LEU A 369 -13.30 -9.63 8.27
N GLN A 370 -14.55 -9.28 8.64
CA GLN A 370 -14.79 -8.39 9.76
C GLN A 370 -14.43 -9.06 11.09
N SER A 371 -14.81 -10.32 11.29
CA SER A 371 -14.39 -11.12 12.47
C SER A 371 -12.87 -11.21 12.59
N LEU A 372 -12.17 -11.46 11.48
CA LEU A 372 -10.70 -11.48 11.45
C LEU A 372 -10.08 -10.14 11.89
N LEU A 373 -10.67 -9.02 11.48
CA LEU A 373 -10.18 -7.68 11.82
C LEU A 373 -10.50 -7.29 13.27
N ASP A 374 -11.64 -7.73 13.80
CA ASP A 374 -12.03 -7.49 15.18
C ASP A 374 -11.11 -8.28 16.12
N GLU A 375 -10.88 -9.56 15.83
CA GLU A 375 -9.94 -10.39 16.59
C GLU A 375 -8.51 -9.84 16.51
N LEU A 376 -8.03 -9.47 15.32
CA LEU A 376 -6.73 -8.80 15.18
C LEU A 376 -6.67 -7.51 16.00
N GLY A 377 -7.74 -6.71 16.02
CA GLY A 377 -7.81 -5.49 16.82
C GLY A 377 -7.64 -5.74 18.31
N LEU A 378 -8.23 -6.83 18.84
CA LEU A 378 -8.03 -7.26 20.22
C LEU A 378 -6.58 -7.67 20.47
N GLN A 379 -6.03 -8.53 19.61
CA GLN A 379 -4.65 -9.01 19.73
C GLN A 379 -3.62 -7.86 19.66
N LEU A 380 -3.87 -6.84 18.83
CA LEU A 380 -3.04 -5.65 18.73
C LEU A 380 -3.21 -4.72 19.94
N ASN A 381 -4.43 -4.53 20.44
CA ASN A 381 -4.64 -3.75 21.67
C ASN A 381 -3.85 -4.32 22.84
N GLU A 382 -3.87 -5.65 23.02
CA GLU A 382 -3.12 -6.31 24.10
C GLU A 382 -1.59 -6.18 23.94
N ARG A 383 -1.09 -6.25 22.70
CA ARG A 383 0.37 -6.28 22.43
C ARG A 383 1.00 -4.91 22.21
N LEU A 384 0.21 -3.93 21.79
CA LEU A 384 0.65 -2.55 21.62
C LEU A 384 0.30 -1.68 22.83
N ALA A 385 -0.45 -2.20 23.81
CA ALA A 385 -0.73 -1.48 25.05
C ALA A 385 0.57 -1.10 25.73
N HIS A 386 0.73 0.21 25.94
CA HIS A 386 1.67 0.75 26.88
C HIS A 386 1.00 0.78 28.27
N ASP A 387 1.64 0.18 29.27
CA ASP A 387 1.43 0.57 30.67
C ASP A 387 1.98 1.99 30.92
#